data_AF-A0A409YPH8-F1
#
_entry.id   AF-A0A409YPH8-F1
#
_cell.length_a   1.000
_cell.length_b   1.000
_cell.length_c   1.000
_cell.angle_alpha   90.00
_cell.angle_beta   90.00
_cell.angle_gamma   90.00
#
_symmetry.space_group_name_H-M   'P 1'
#
loop_
_entity.id
_entity.type
_entity.pdbx_description
1 polymer ?
#
loop_
_entity_poly.entity_id
_entity_poly.type
_entity_poly.pdbx_seq_one_letter_code
_entity_poly.pdbx_strand_id
1 'polypeptide(L)'
;SVHNVRIERLWRDVRKDTLEFFRQLFLYLEAQGLLDPDSKIHLIALYIIYQPRIQQSLDRTISSWNNHAIRTEGNQSPTAIYELSKEHAINCGYWNTKSMGDSIIDDFYGVDDEAIRTHTEQEDGEDPQAPRSDNFQDLKEEQDAGIVVMDDEEINEGRKILSSLNVAEEDGAWGTRLYCEAVLILTSYYTSQSSNNNPS
;
A
#
# COMPACT_ATOMS: atom_id res chain seq x y z
N SER A 1 -1.62 20.68 12.71
CA SER A 1 -2.37 20.46 11.47
C SER A 1 -3.70 19.82 11.86
N VAL A 2 -4.81 20.55 11.90
CA VAL A 2 -6.15 20.01 12.25
C VAL A 2 -6.99 19.70 11.00
N HIS A 3 -6.46 20.00 9.82
CA HIS A 3 -7.17 19.91 8.54
C HIS A 3 -7.18 18.50 7.92
N ASN A 4 -6.48 17.53 8.52
CA ASN A 4 -6.31 16.21 7.91
C ASN A 4 -6.81 15.05 8.79
N VAL A 5 -7.47 15.34 9.93
CA VAL A 5 -7.84 14.35 10.96
C VAL A 5 -8.65 13.19 10.39
N ARG A 6 -9.60 13.45 9.47
CA ARG A 6 -10.40 12.42 8.82
C ARG A 6 -9.59 11.52 7.88
N ILE A 7 -8.68 12.11 7.11
CA ILE A 7 -7.78 11.37 6.21
C ILE A 7 -6.77 10.57 7.04
N GLU A 8 -6.19 11.17 8.08
CA GLU A 8 -5.31 10.49 9.03
C GLU A 8 -6.01 9.31 9.71
N ARG A 9 -7.28 9.47 10.12
CA ARG A 9 -8.07 8.37 10.69
C ARG A 9 -8.28 7.25 9.68
N LEU A 10 -8.64 7.59 8.45
CA LEU A 10 -8.77 6.62 7.36
C LEU A 10 -7.47 5.86 7.13
N TRP A 11 -6.32 6.55 7.09
CA TRP A 11 -5.01 5.90 6.94
C TRP A 11 -4.68 4.98 8.11
N ARG A 12 -5.02 5.36 9.35
CA ARG A 12 -4.85 4.48 10.52
C ARG A 12 -5.70 3.22 10.40
N ASP A 13 -6.95 3.34 9.98
CA ASP A 13 -7.86 2.20 9.82
C ASP A 13 -7.39 1.29 8.67
N VAL A 14 -6.99 1.83 7.51
CA VAL A 14 -6.39 1.06 6.40
C VAL A 14 -5.12 0.32 6.83
N ARG A 15 -4.22 1.00 7.56
CA ARG A 15 -3.00 0.38 8.07
C ARG A 15 -3.31 -0.78 9.00
N LYS A 16 -4.25 -0.58 9.93
CA LYS A 16 -4.59 -1.58 10.95
C LYS A 16 -5.35 -2.76 10.37
N ASP A 17 -6.29 -2.54 9.46
CA ASP A 17 -7.20 -3.58 8.98
C ASP A 17 -6.66 -4.32 7.76
N THR A 18 -5.86 -3.66 6.92
CA THR A 18 -5.35 -4.23 5.67
C THR A 18 -3.88 -4.59 5.73
N LEU A 19 -3.03 -3.69 6.22
CA LEU A 19 -1.57 -3.82 6.11
C LEU A 19 -0.94 -4.57 7.29
N GLU A 20 -1.54 -4.47 8.48
CA GLU A 20 -1.05 -5.14 9.69
C GLU A 20 -0.98 -6.66 9.53
N PHE A 21 -1.92 -7.26 8.79
CA PHE A 21 -1.88 -8.68 8.46
C PHE A 21 -0.60 -9.07 7.71
N PHE A 22 -0.26 -8.33 6.64
CA PHE A 22 0.95 -8.60 5.85
C PHE A 22 2.21 -8.34 6.66
N ARG A 23 2.21 -7.29 7.50
CA ARG A 23 3.32 -7.01 8.42
C ARG A 23 3.58 -8.19 9.36
N GLN A 24 2.53 -8.73 9.99
CA GLN A 24 2.63 -9.89 10.86
C GLN A 24 3.06 -11.15 10.12
N LEU A 25 2.56 -11.35 8.89
CA LEU A 25 2.95 -12.46 8.04
C LEU A 25 4.45 -12.41 7.72
N PHE A 26 4.99 -11.25 7.31
CA PHE A 26 6.41 -11.12 6.99
C PHE A 26 7.31 -11.31 8.21
N LEU A 27 6.92 -10.75 9.36
CA LEU A 27 7.63 -11.02 10.63
C LEU A 27 7.61 -12.50 11.00
N TYR A 28 6.51 -13.18 10.74
CA TYR A 28 6.43 -14.63 10.95
C TYR A 28 7.38 -15.38 10.00
N LEU A 29 7.42 -15.02 8.71
CA LEU A 29 8.34 -15.65 7.75
C LEU A 29 9.81 -15.43 8.13
N GLU A 30 10.16 -14.23 8.57
CA GLU A 30 11.50 -13.89 9.07
C GLU A 30 11.85 -14.71 10.31
N ALA A 31 10.93 -14.75 11.30
CA ALA A 31 11.13 -15.52 12.53
C ALA A 31 11.26 -17.04 12.29
N GLN A 32 10.67 -17.57 11.23
CA GLN A 32 10.82 -18.98 10.81
C GLN A 32 12.05 -19.22 9.91
N GLY A 33 12.81 -18.18 9.56
CA GLY A 33 13.96 -18.28 8.65
C GLY A 33 13.56 -18.56 7.19
N LEU A 34 12.32 -18.28 6.81
CA LEU A 34 11.82 -18.42 5.43
C LEU A 34 12.05 -17.16 4.60
N LEU A 35 12.09 -16.00 5.25
CA LEU A 35 12.36 -14.71 4.65
C LEU A 35 13.71 -14.19 5.15
N ASP A 36 14.62 -13.92 4.23
CA ASP A 36 15.87 -13.20 4.48
C ASP A 36 15.74 -11.77 3.92
N PRO A 37 15.66 -10.74 4.78
CA PRO A 37 15.50 -9.36 4.34
C PRO A 37 16.74 -8.79 3.63
N ASP A 38 17.92 -9.39 3.84
CA ASP A 38 19.17 -8.96 3.19
C ASP A 38 19.37 -9.62 1.81
N SER A 39 18.55 -10.63 1.49
CA SER A 39 18.63 -11.35 0.22
C SER A 39 17.74 -10.72 -0.85
N LYS A 40 18.37 -10.15 -1.88
CA LYS A 40 17.68 -9.63 -3.07
C LYS A 40 16.71 -10.62 -3.70
N ILE A 41 17.06 -11.91 -3.74
CA ILE A 41 16.19 -12.95 -4.31
C ILE A 41 14.89 -13.06 -3.52
N HIS A 42 14.98 -13.04 -2.19
CA HIS A 42 13.81 -13.09 -1.32
C HIS A 42 12.96 -11.83 -1.48
N LEU A 43 13.58 -10.65 -1.61
CA LEU A 43 12.87 -9.39 -1.83
C LEU A 43 12.12 -9.35 -3.17
N ILE A 44 12.74 -9.80 -4.28
CA ILE A 44 12.08 -9.93 -5.60
C ILE A 44 10.88 -10.86 -5.50
N ALA A 45 11.09 -12.06 -4.93
CA ALA A 45 10.04 -13.05 -4.78
C ALA A 45 8.88 -12.51 -3.93
N LEU A 46 9.20 -11.85 -2.81
CA LEU A 46 8.22 -11.27 -1.91
C LEU A 46 7.40 -10.20 -2.63
N TYR A 47 8.06 -9.27 -3.33
CA TYR A 47 7.40 -8.21 -4.09
C TYR A 47 6.46 -8.77 -5.15
N ILE A 48 6.94 -9.67 -6.01
CA ILE A 48 6.14 -10.21 -7.12
C ILE A 48 4.90 -10.95 -6.60
N ILE A 49 5.04 -11.75 -5.53
CA ILE A 49 3.94 -12.55 -4.98
C ILE A 49 2.95 -11.72 -4.17
N TYR A 50 3.43 -10.81 -3.32
CA TYR A 50 2.57 -10.11 -2.36
C TYR A 50 2.06 -8.76 -2.86
N GLN A 51 2.70 -8.10 -3.82
CA GLN A 51 2.17 -6.86 -4.42
C GLN A 51 0.72 -7.01 -4.92
N PRO A 52 0.38 -7.98 -5.80
CA PRO A 52 -1.00 -8.10 -6.28
C PRO A 52 -1.99 -8.49 -5.16
N ARG A 53 -1.53 -9.21 -4.13
CA ARG A 53 -2.36 -9.61 -2.97
C ARG A 53 -2.66 -8.44 -2.06
N ILE A 54 -1.66 -7.60 -1.79
CA ILE A 54 -1.82 -6.36 -1.02
C ILE A 54 -2.76 -5.44 -1.78
N GLN A 55 -2.57 -5.26 -3.10
CA GLN A 55 -3.47 -4.44 -3.92
C GLN A 55 -4.91 -4.95 -3.85
N GLN A 56 -5.13 -6.25 -4.01
CA GLN A 56 -6.47 -6.83 -3.91
C GLN A 56 -7.09 -6.60 -2.52
N SER A 57 -6.30 -6.69 -1.45
CA SER A 57 -6.76 -6.42 -0.09
C SER A 57 -7.15 -4.95 0.08
N LEU A 58 -6.35 -4.02 -0.47
CA LEU A 58 -6.66 -2.59 -0.48
C LEU A 58 -7.93 -2.30 -1.29
N ASP A 59 -8.10 -2.91 -2.46
CA ASP A 59 -9.31 -2.74 -3.28
C ASP A 59 -10.57 -3.22 -2.53
N ARG A 60 -10.46 -4.31 -1.76
CA ARG A 60 -11.53 -4.79 -0.88
C ARG A 60 -11.82 -3.79 0.24
N THR A 61 -10.80 -3.22 0.87
CA THR A 61 -10.96 -2.19 1.89
C THR A 61 -11.61 -0.94 1.32
N ILE A 62 -11.20 -0.47 0.15
CA ILE A 62 -11.83 0.66 -0.56
C ILE A 62 -13.31 0.36 -0.83
N SER A 63 -13.63 -0.83 -1.36
CA SER A 63 -15.01 -1.22 -1.63
C SER A 63 -15.85 -1.30 -0.35
N SER A 64 -15.30 -1.89 0.72
CA SER A 64 -15.97 -1.96 2.02
C SER A 64 -16.19 -0.56 2.60
N TRP A 65 -15.18 0.30 2.54
CA TRP A 65 -15.26 1.67 3.01
C TRP A 65 -16.27 2.49 2.20
N ASN A 66 -16.28 2.41 0.89
CA ASN A 66 -17.22 3.19 0.07
C ASN A 66 -18.69 2.80 0.29
N ASN A 67 -18.95 1.59 0.77
CA ASN A 67 -20.29 1.03 0.93
C ASN A 67 -20.74 0.88 2.39
N HIS A 68 -19.88 1.12 3.39
CA HIS A 68 -20.27 0.98 4.79
C HIS A 68 -21.25 2.09 5.21
N ALA A 69 -22.21 1.77 6.07
CA ALA A 69 -23.15 2.75 6.59
C ALA A 69 -22.50 3.63 7.65
N ILE A 70 -22.54 4.95 7.46
CA ILE A 70 -22.09 5.93 8.45
C ILE A 70 -23.26 6.25 9.38
N ARG A 71 -23.13 5.87 10.65
CA ARG A 71 -24.20 6.04 11.65
C ARG A 71 -24.58 7.50 11.90
N THR A 72 -23.62 8.41 11.83
CA THR A 72 -23.84 9.86 12.04
C THR A 72 -24.53 10.54 10.86
N GLU A 73 -24.50 9.91 9.68
CA GLU A 73 -25.07 10.42 8.43
C GLU A 73 -26.33 9.63 8.04
N GLY A 74 -27.18 9.31 9.03
CA GLY A 74 -28.45 8.62 8.78
C GLY A 74 -28.30 7.21 8.21
N ASN A 75 -27.17 6.53 8.47
CA ASN A 75 -26.85 5.19 7.96
C ASN A 75 -26.65 5.12 6.43
N GLN A 76 -26.36 6.24 5.79
CA GLN A 76 -26.01 6.29 4.38
C GLN A 76 -24.55 5.87 4.16
N SER A 77 -24.25 5.29 2.99
CA SER A 77 -22.86 4.99 2.62
C SER A 77 -22.14 6.23 2.10
N PRO A 78 -20.80 6.31 2.20
CA PRO A 78 -20.04 7.41 1.60
C PRO A 78 -20.39 7.66 0.13
N THR A 79 -20.59 6.58 -0.64
CA THR A 79 -20.99 6.68 -2.05
C THR A 79 -22.37 7.32 -2.19
N ALA A 80 -23.34 6.92 -1.38
CA ALA A 80 -24.68 7.50 -1.41
C ALA A 80 -24.68 8.99 -1.00
N ILE A 81 -23.93 9.35 0.04
CA ILE A 81 -23.77 10.74 0.48
C ILE A 81 -23.17 11.59 -0.65
N TYR A 82 -22.13 11.09 -1.30
CA TYR A 82 -21.49 11.76 -2.42
C TYR A 82 -22.46 11.98 -3.59
N GLU A 83 -23.21 10.95 -3.98
CA GLU A 83 -24.21 11.05 -5.05
C GLU A 83 -25.31 12.06 -4.73
N LEU A 84 -25.86 12.03 -3.50
CA LEU A 84 -26.86 13.02 -3.05
C LEU A 84 -26.29 14.45 -3.04
N SER A 85 -25.08 14.64 -2.51
CA SER A 85 -24.45 15.97 -2.48
C SER A 85 -24.19 16.51 -3.88
N LYS A 86 -23.78 15.64 -4.81
CA LYS A 86 -23.52 15.98 -6.20
C LYS A 86 -24.81 16.37 -6.91
N GLU A 87 -25.88 15.59 -6.73
CA GLU A 87 -27.20 15.92 -7.29
C GLU A 87 -27.72 17.25 -6.75
N HIS A 88 -27.61 17.48 -5.44
CA HIS A 88 -27.96 18.76 -4.82
C HIS A 88 -27.15 19.93 -5.40
N ALA A 89 -25.82 19.77 -5.55
CA ALA A 89 -24.96 20.79 -6.11
C ALA A 89 -25.28 21.10 -7.59
N ILE A 90 -25.65 20.09 -8.38
CA ILE A 90 -26.14 20.27 -9.76
C ILE A 90 -27.45 21.06 -9.76
N ASN A 91 -28.40 20.68 -8.91
CA ASN A 91 -29.71 21.34 -8.82
C ASN A 91 -29.61 22.80 -8.36
N CYS A 92 -28.65 23.12 -7.50
CA CYS A 92 -28.38 24.48 -7.04
C CYS A 92 -27.46 25.28 -7.98
N GLY A 93 -26.95 24.67 -9.07
CA GLY A 93 -26.13 25.34 -10.08
C GLY A 93 -24.66 25.55 -9.71
N TYR A 94 -24.20 24.99 -8.58
CA TYR A 94 -22.79 25.04 -8.14
C TYR A 94 -21.91 24.01 -8.87
N TRP A 95 -22.52 23.02 -9.54
CA TRP A 95 -21.83 21.96 -10.27
C TRP A 95 -22.29 21.93 -11.73
N ASN A 96 -21.37 22.24 -12.66
CA ASN A 96 -21.59 22.03 -14.09
C ASN A 96 -20.47 21.14 -14.66
N THR A 97 -20.79 20.32 -15.65
CA THR A 97 -19.86 19.31 -16.22
C THR A 97 -18.60 19.90 -16.89
N LYS A 98 -18.46 21.22 -16.96
CA LYS A 98 -17.28 21.94 -17.50
C LYS A 98 -16.38 22.56 -16.43
N SER A 99 -16.84 22.64 -15.18
CA SER A 99 -16.10 23.23 -14.07
C SER A 99 -16.21 22.26 -12.90
N MET A 100 -15.24 21.34 -12.79
CA MET A 100 -15.04 20.60 -11.54
C MET A 100 -14.95 21.63 -10.42
N GLY A 101 -15.81 21.50 -9.42
CA GLY A 101 -16.02 22.47 -8.34
C GLY A 101 -14.83 22.61 -7.40
N ASP A 102 -13.70 23.09 -7.92
CA ASP A 102 -12.44 23.30 -7.20
C ASP A 102 -12.39 24.69 -6.54
N SER A 103 -13.38 25.55 -6.81
CA SER A 103 -13.40 26.95 -6.35
C SER A 103 -14.18 27.19 -5.06
N ILE A 104 -14.73 26.16 -4.43
CA ILE A 104 -15.54 26.28 -3.20
C ILE A 104 -15.13 25.21 -2.19
N ILE A 105 -13.89 25.29 -1.72
CA ILE A 105 -13.56 24.73 -0.41
C ILE A 105 -14.10 25.76 0.59
N ASP A 106 -15.19 25.44 1.27
CA ASP A 106 -15.67 26.25 2.39
C ASP A 106 -14.58 26.22 3.48
N ASP A 107 -14.12 27.37 3.94
CA ASP A 107 -13.05 27.51 4.95
C ASP A 107 -13.40 26.82 6.29
N PHE A 108 -14.66 26.37 6.44
CA PHE A 108 -15.19 25.65 7.59
C PHE A 108 -15.36 24.14 7.38
N TYR A 109 -15.01 23.59 6.21
CA TYR A 109 -15.09 22.15 5.96
C TYR A 109 -14.09 21.38 6.84
N GLY A 110 -14.59 20.63 7.82
CA GLY A 110 -13.77 19.79 8.71
C GLY A 110 -13.40 20.38 10.06
N VAL A 111 -14.05 21.48 10.49
CA VAL A 111 -13.93 21.97 11.87
C VAL A 111 -14.91 21.20 12.77
N ASP A 112 -14.40 20.25 13.56
CA ASP A 112 -15.18 19.64 14.64
C ASP A 112 -15.30 20.62 15.81
N ASP A 113 -16.51 20.79 16.36
CA ASP A 113 -16.74 21.54 17.60
C ASP A 113 -15.84 20.97 18.72
N GLU A 114 -15.09 21.85 19.41
CA GLU A 114 -14.05 21.49 20.41
C GLU A 114 -14.50 20.56 21.54
N ALA A 115 -15.80 20.25 21.66
CA ALA A 115 -16.37 19.47 22.73
C ALA A 115 -16.09 17.94 22.64
N ILE A 116 -15.60 17.41 21.51
CA ILE A 116 -15.31 15.98 21.32
C ILE A 116 -13.80 15.73 21.18
N ARG A 117 -12.98 16.27 22.09
CA ARG A 117 -11.58 15.89 22.24
C ARG A 117 -11.36 15.17 23.56
N THR A 118 -11.62 13.87 23.58
CA THR A 118 -11.22 13.00 24.70
C THR A 118 -10.39 11.83 24.22
N HIS A 119 -9.33 12.04 23.44
CA HIS A 119 -8.21 11.10 23.39
C HIS A 119 -6.89 11.86 23.24
N THR A 120 -5.98 11.51 24.12
CA THR A 120 -4.73 12.17 24.53
C THR A 120 -3.75 12.40 23.39
N GLU A 121 -3.25 13.63 23.30
CA GLU A 121 -2.22 14.15 22.37
C GLU A 121 -0.81 13.55 22.58
N GLN A 122 -0.69 12.38 23.20
CA GLN A 122 0.59 11.81 23.64
C GLN A 122 1.18 10.73 22.72
N GLU A 123 0.48 10.31 21.65
CA GLU A 123 0.95 9.22 20.79
C GLU A 123 1.39 9.64 19.37
N ASP A 124 1.22 10.92 19.00
CA ASP A 124 1.70 11.41 17.71
C ASP A 124 3.16 11.85 17.85
N GLY A 125 4.06 10.87 17.83
CA GLY A 125 5.50 11.13 17.71
C GLY A 125 5.81 11.96 16.47
N GLU A 126 6.91 12.72 16.48
CA GLU A 126 7.40 13.43 15.30
C GLU A 126 7.51 12.47 14.11
N ASP A 127 7.00 12.87 12.95
CA ASP A 127 7.15 12.11 11.71
C ASP A 127 8.64 11.83 11.48
N PRO A 128 9.05 10.56 11.31
CA PRO A 128 10.44 10.24 11.05
C PRO A 128 10.90 10.96 9.79
N GLN A 129 11.98 11.75 9.92
CA GLN A 129 12.63 12.41 8.79
C GLN A 129 13.29 11.35 7.91
N ALA A 130 12.60 10.94 6.85
CA ALA A 130 13.16 10.07 5.82
C ALA A 130 13.95 10.90 4.79
N PRO A 131 15.12 10.41 4.33
CA PRO A 131 15.83 11.06 3.25
C PRO A 131 14.97 11.06 1.98
N ARG A 132 14.92 12.21 1.29
CA ARG A 132 14.14 12.39 0.06
C ARG A 132 14.96 11.91 -1.14
N SER A 133 14.33 11.17 -2.06
CA SER A 133 14.94 10.71 -3.33
C SER A 133 15.54 11.87 -4.13
N ASP A 134 14.88 13.03 -4.11
CA ASP A 134 15.28 14.24 -4.84
C ASP A 134 16.69 14.76 -4.50
N ASN A 135 17.31 14.28 -3.41
CA ASN A 135 18.65 14.66 -2.98
C ASN A 135 19.77 13.83 -3.61
N PHE A 136 19.45 12.77 -4.35
CA PHE A 136 20.43 11.81 -4.87
C PHE A 136 20.52 11.89 -6.38
N GLN A 137 21.75 11.79 -6.90
CA GLN A 137 22.02 11.97 -8.33
C GLN A 137 21.88 10.66 -9.11
N ASP A 138 22.03 9.52 -8.42
CA ASP A 138 22.07 8.17 -8.98
C ASP A 138 21.34 7.14 -8.10
N LEU A 139 20.74 6.13 -8.72
CA LEU A 139 20.01 5.03 -8.08
C LEU A 139 20.89 4.26 -7.09
N LYS A 140 22.19 4.22 -7.34
CA LYS A 140 23.15 3.57 -6.47
C LYS A 140 23.35 4.31 -5.14
N GLU A 141 23.31 5.64 -5.16
CA GLU A 141 23.37 6.45 -3.94
C GLU A 141 22.05 6.35 -3.16
N GLU A 142 20.92 6.20 -3.84
CA GLU A 142 19.63 5.90 -3.22
C GLU A 142 19.58 4.50 -2.58
N GLN A 143 20.24 3.51 -3.19
CA GLN A 143 20.40 2.17 -2.63
C GLN A 143 21.28 2.19 -1.36
N ASP A 144 22.42 2.89 -1.39
CA ASP A 144 23.30 3.04 -0.22
C ASP A 144 22.63 3.83 0.92
N ALA A 145 21.72 4.75 0.58
CA ALA A 145 20.88 5.48 1.55
C ALA A 145 19.67 4.67 2.05
N GLY A 146 19.44 3.45 1.53
CA GLY A 146 18.30 2.60 1.90
C GLY A 146 16.95 3.12 1.42
N ILE A 147 16.94 4.01 0.42
CA ILE A 147 15.73 4.61 -0.16
C ILE A 147 15.11 3.67 -1.20
N VAL A 148 15.96 3.11 -2.06
CA VAL A 148 15.56 2.15 -3.09
C VAL A 148 16.15 0.79 -2.75
N VAL A 149 15.30 -0.22 -2.61
CA VAL A 149 15.74 -1.58 -2.28
C VAL A 149 15.92 -2.44 -3.55
N MET A 150 15.07 -2.23 -4.56
CA MET A 150 15.08 -2.95 -5.84
C MET A 150 14.72 -1.98 -6.96
N ASP A 151 15.36 -2.13 -8.13
CA ASP A 151 14.97 -1.37 -9.32
C ASP A 151 13.89 -2.10 -10.15
N ASP A 152 13.21 -1.36 -11.03
CA ASP A 152 12.14 -1.89 -11.88
C ASP A 152 12.63 -2.92 -12.90
N GLU A 153 13.93 -2.89 -13.27
CA GLU A 153 14.52 -3.81 -14.23
C GLU A 153 14.70 -5.19 -13.59
N GLU A 154 15.28 -5.27 -12.40
CA GLU A 154 15.42 -6.47 -11.56
C GLU A 154 14.03 -7.12 -11.31
N ILE A 155 13.02 -6.32 -11.01
CA ILE A 155 11.64 -6.79 -10.83
C ILE A 155 11.09 -7.39 -12.12
N ASN A 156 11.29 -6.72 -13.25
CA ASN A 156 10.80 -7.19 -14.55
C ASN A 156 11.50 -8.48 -15.01
N GLU A 157 12.80 -8.61 -14.75
CA GLU A 157 13.53 -9.87 -14.95
C GLU A 157 12.98 -10.98 -14.07
N GLY A 158 12.77 -10.72 -12.78
CA GLY A 158 12.13 -11.65 -11.85
C GLY A 158 10.77 -12.13 -12.36
N ARG A 159 9.94 -11.23 -12.91
CA ARG A 159 8.66 -11.59 -13.53
C ARG A 159 8.80 -12.47 -14.76
N LYS A 160 9.82 -12.24 -15.60
CA LYS A 160 10.10 -13.10 -16.77
C LYS A 160 10.49 -14.50 -16.32
N ILE A 161 11.35 -14.62 -15.30
CA ILE A 161 11.79 -15.91 -14.75
C ILE A 161 10.61 -16.66 -14.14
N LEU A 162 9.75 -15.95 -13.40
CA LEU A 162 8.55 -16.49 -12.76
C LEU A 162 7.33 -16.55 -13.68
N SER A 163 7.49 -16.36 -14.99
CA SER A 163 6.37 -16.35 -15.94
C SER A 163 5.58 -17.66 -16.00
N SER A 164 6.20 -18.78 -15.60
CA SER A 164 5.55 -20.08 -15.47
C SER A 164 4.72 -20.23 -14.20
N LEU A 165 4.95 -19.42 -13.18
CA LEU A 165 4.28 -19.51 -11.88
C LEU A 165 2.99 -18.68 -11.90
N ASN A 166 1.87 -19.28 -11.52
CA ASN A 166 0.62 -18.56 -11.38
C ASN A 166 0.60 -17.76 -10.06
N VAL A 167 1.12 -16.54 -10.12
CA VAL A 167 1.21 -15.63 -8.97
C VAL A 167 -0.15 -15.34 -8.32
N ALA A 168 -1.24 -15.41 -9.09
CA ALA A 168 -2.60 -15.09 -8.66
C ALA A 168 -3.35 -16.29 -8.04
N GLU A 169 -2.75 -17.48 -7.99
CA GLU A 169 -3.42 -18.65 -7.42
C GLU A 169 -3.65 -18.49 -5.90
N GLU A 170 -4.85 -18.82 -5.42
CA GLU A 170 -5.13 -18.87 -3.98
C GLU A 170 -4.68 -20.23 -3.44
N ASP A 171 -3.49 -20.26 -2.83
CA ASP A 171 -2.87 -21.46 -2.26
C ASP A 171 -3.44 -21.87 -0.89
N GLY A 172 -4.43 -21.14 -0.37
CA GLY A 172 -4.99 -21.32 0.98
C GLY A 172 -4.01 -21.02 2.12
N ALA A 173 -2.77 -20.63 1.81
CA ALA A 173 -1.68 -20.35 2.75
C ALA A 173 -1.22 -18.89 2.64
N TRP A 174 -2.12 -18.00 2.23
CA TRP A 174 -1.88 -16.56 2.10
C TRP A 174 -0.71 -16.21 1.16
N GLY A 175 -0.44 -17.04 0.14
CA GLY A 175 0.66 -16.85 -0.80
C GLY A 175 2.02 -17.33 -0.30
N THR A 176 2.10 -17.90 0.91
CA THR A 176 3.36 -18.37 1.51
C THR A 176 3.98 -19.51 0.69
N ARG A 177 3.16 -20.42 0.16
CA ARG A 177 3.65 -21.54 -0.64
C ARG A 177 4.23 -21.05 -1.96
N LEU A 178 3.50 -20.16 -2.63
CA LEU A 178 3.93 -19.54 -3.88
C LEU A 178 5.20 -18.71 -3.69
N TYR A 179 5.34 -18.03 -2.55
CA TYR A 179 6.56 -17.34 -2.17
C TYR A 179 7.76 -18.30 -2.09
N CYS A 180 7.64 -19.39 -1.32
CA CYS A 180 8.72 -20.37 -1.21
C CYS A 180 9.09 -20.99 -2.57
N GLU A 181 8.08 -21.27 -3.41
CA GLU A 181 8.30 -21.78 -4.77
C GLU A 181 9.02 -20.77 -5.66
N ALA A 182 8.61 -19.49 -5.60
CA ALA A 182 9.27 -18.41 -6.33
C ALA A 182 10.74 -18.25 -5.92
N VAL A 183 11.05 -18.31 -4.62
CA VAL A 183 12.42 -18.26 -4.10
C VAL A 183 13.25 -19.42 -4.64
N LEU A 184 12.71 -20.64 -4.67
CA LEU A 184 13.41 -21.81 -5.21
C LEU A 184 13.72 -21.65 -6.71
N ILE A 185 12.75 -21.20 -7.50
CA ILE A 185 12.92 -20.97 -8.94
C ILE A 185 14.00 -19.91 -9.18
N LEU A 186 13.90 -18.76 -8.53
CA LEU A 186 14.88 -17.67 -8.69
C LEU A 186 16.28 -18.12 -8.26
N THR A 187 16.41 -18.79 -7.12
CA THR A 187 17.71 -19.30 -6.63
C THR A 187 18.34 -20.28 -7.63
N SER A 188 17.54 -21.20 -8.18
CA SER A 188 18.02 -22.16 -9.19
C SER A 188 18.52 -21.47 -10.46
N TYR A 189 17.83 -20.39 -10.87
CA TYR A 189 18.19 -19.61 -12.05
C TYR A 189 19.51 -18.84 -11.86
N TYR A 190 19.65 -18.12 -10.76
CA TYR A 190 20.88 -17.37 -10.46
C TYR A 190 22.09 -18.30 -10.21
N THR A 191 21.87 -19.48 -9.63
CA THR A 191 22.92 -20.50 -9.48
C THR A 191 23.41 -21.00 -10.84
N SER A 192 22.47 -21.27 -11.77
CA SER A 192 22.79 -21.76 -13.12
C SER A 192 23.53 -20.70 -13.97
N GLN A 193 23.16 -19.43 -13.82
CA GLN A 193 23.89 -18.30 -14.43
C GLN A 193 25.32 -18.20 -13.90
N SER A 194 25.50 -18.31 -12.59
CA SER A 194 26.82 -18.24 -11.94
C SER A 194 27.75 -19.38 -12.39
N SER A 195 27.21 -20.59 -12.60
CA SER A 195 27.99 -21.72 -13.14
C SER A 195 28.38 -21.56 -14.61
N ASN A 196 27.56 -20.90 -15.42
CA ASN A 196 27.87 -20.69 -16.85
C ASN A 196 28.92 -19.59 -17.07
N ASN A 197 29.00 -18.61 -16.17
CA ASN A 197 29.95 -17.49 -16.27
C ASN A 197 31.35 -17.79 -15.73
N ASN A 198 31.59 -18.99 -15.18
CA ASN A 198 32.90 -19.41 -14.70
C ASN A 198 33.39 -20.64 -15.49
N PRO A 199 33.77 -20.49 -16.77
CA PRO A 199 34.36 -21.58 -17.52
C PRO A 199 35.77 -21.82 -16.97
N SER A 200 35.94 -22.94 -16.27
CA SER A 200 37.24 -23.54 -15.98
C SER A 200 38.06 -23.79 -17.24
#